data_AF-A0A2G1LY71-F1
#
_entry.id   AF-A0A2G1LY71-F1
#
_cell.length_a   1.000
_cell.length_b   1.000
_cell.length_c   1.000
_cell.angle_alpha   90.00
_cell.angle_beta   90.00
_cell.angle_gamma   90.00
#
_symmetry.space_group_name_H-M   'P 1'
#
loop_
_entity.id
_entity.type
_entity.pdbx_description
1 polymer ?
#
loop_
_entity_poly.entity_id
_entity_poly.type
_entity_poly.pdbx_seq_one_letter_code
_entity_poly.pdbx_strand_id
1 'polypeptide(L)'
;MDLDDQFRHYFGTDDLASVPPEGMAAGIERMQVAFGLETDRPRRFALWTLLYMLGAAPDLDVAFEDEADRNAARDVMDMLDE
;
A
#
# COMPACT_ATOMS: atom_id res chain seq x y z
N MET A 1 1.59 6.55 -11.51
CA MET A 1 2.57 6.05 -10.53
C MET A 1 2.99 4.70 -11.08
N ASP A 2 4.29 4.49 -11.17
CA ASP A 2 4.84 3.21 -11.63
C ASP A 2 5.18 2.34 -10.41
N LEU A 3 4.87 1.05 -10.46
CA LEU A 3 5.03 0.14 -9.32
C LEU A 3 6.49 -0.03 -8.94
N ASP A 4 7.35 -0.19 -9.95
CA ASP A 4 8.79 -0.39 -9.76
C ASP A 4 9.43 0.87 -9.17
N ASP A 5 9.00 2.07 -9.60
CA ASP A 5 9.41 3.34 -8.98
C ASP A 5 9.01 3.43 -7.50
N GLN A 6 7.81 2.96 -7.14
CA GLN A 6 7.36 2.95 -5.75
C GLN A 6 8.21 1.98 -4.91
N PHE A 7 8.51 0.79 -5.42
CA PHE A 7 9.37 -0.15 -4.71
C PHE A 7 10.79 0.39 -4.54
N ARG A 8 11.35 0.99 -5.60
CA ARG A 8 12.65 1.65 -5.54
C ARG A 8 12.66 2.80 -4.52
N HIS A 9 11.57 3.55 -4.40
CA HIS A 9 11.44 4.66 -3.46
C HIS A 9 11.42 4.22 -1.99
N TYR A 10 10.65 3.17 -1.65
CA TYR A 10 10.47 2.73 -0.27
C TYR A 10 11.47 1.67 0.19
N PHE A 11 11.89 0.78 -0.70
CA PHE A 11 12.74 -0.39 -0.39
C PHE A 11 14.14 -0.29 -1.01
N GLY A 12 14.42 0.71 -1.85
CA GLY A 12 15.71 0.89 -2.52
C GLY A 12 15.95 -0.04 -3.71
N THR A 13 15.00 -0.93 -4.01
CA THR A 13 15.03 -1.90 -5.11
C THR A 13 13.60 -2.23 -5.56
N ASP A 14 13.44 -2.60 -6.84
CA ASP A 14 12.21 -3.20 -7.36
C ASP A 14 12.10 -4.70 -7.03
N ASP A 15 13.23 -5.37 -6.79
CA ASP A 15 13.27 -6.76 -6.33
C ASP A 15 13.09 -6.88 -4.81
N LEU A 16 11.84 -7.02 -4.36
CA LEU A 16 11.51 -7.18 -2.93
C LEU A 16 12.09 -8.47 -2.32
N ALA A 17 12.37 -9.51 -3.11
CA ALA A 17 12.94 -10.76 -2.60
C ALA A 17 14.40 -10.60 -2.13
N SER A 18 15.09 -9.56 -2.61
CA SER A 18 16.44 -9.18 -2.22
C SER A 18 16.47 -8.31 -0.95
N VAL A 19 15.31 -7.80 -0.51
CA VAL A 19 15.22 -6.90 0.64
C VAL A 19 15.34 -7.69 1.95
N PRO A 20 16.30 -7.34 2.84
CA PRO A 20 16.40 -7.98 4.14
C PRO A 20 15.15 -7.67 4.99
N PRO A 21 14.77 -8.55 5.94
CA PRO A 21 13.56 -8.37 6.75
C PRO A 21 13.46 -7.01 7.45
N GLU A 22 14.59 -6.49 7.95
CA GLU A 22 14.67 -5.17 8.60
C GLU A 22 14.40 -4.03 7.61
N GLY A 23 14.90 -4.16 6.37
CA GLY A 23 14.61 -3.22 5.28
C GLY A 23 13.16 -3.29 4.82
N MET A 24 12.57 -4.49 4.84
CA MET A 24 11.16 -4.70 4.51
C MET A 24 10.26 -3.99 5.53
N ALA A 25 10.51 -4.19 6.82
CA ALA A 25 9.77 -3.53 7.89
C ALA A 25 9.89 -2.00 7.78
N ALA A 26 11.11 -1.47 7.61
CA ALA A 26 11.33 -0.03 7.49
C ALA A 26 10.66 0.57 6.23
N GLY A 27 10.65 -0.14 5.10
CA GLY A 27 9.96 0.28 3.89
C GLY A 27 8.44 0.34 4.07
N ILE A 28 7.86 -0.68 4.72
CA ILE A 28 6.44 -0.72 5.08
C ILE A 28 6.07 0.43 6.01
N GLU A 29 6.85 0.69 7.06
CA GLU A 29 6.59 1.80 7.99
C GLU A 29 6.58 3.15 7.25
N ARG A 30 7.54 3.36 6.33
CA ARG A 30 7.59 4.58 5.50
C ARG A 30 6.39 4.69 4.57
N MET A 31 5.92 3.59 4.00
CA MET A 31 4.71 3.55 3.18
C MET A 31 3.45 3.87 3.98
N GLN A 32 3.33 3.33 5.21
CA GLN A 32 2.21 3.63 6.11
C GLN A 32 2.19 5.11 6.51
N VAL A 33 3.35 5.71 6.79
CA VAL A 33 3.46 7.16 7.03
C VAL A 33 3.06 7.96 5.80
N ALA A 34 3.55 7.59 4.61
CA ALA A 34 3.18 8.26 3.37
C ALA A 34 1.68 8.15 3.09
N PHE A 35 1.07 6.98 3.33
CA PHE A 35 -0.36 6.77 3.23
C PHE A 35 -1.15 7.70 4.17
N GLY A 36 -0.73 7.84 5.43
CA GLY A 36 -1.38 8.71 6.40
C GLY A 36 -1.27 10.21 6.08
N LEU A 37 -0.25 10.61 5.32
CA LEU A 37 -0.04 12.00 4.87
C LEU A 37 -0.69 12.29 3.52
N GLU A 38 -1.12 11.27 2.78
CA GLU A 38 -1.64 11.43 1.43
C GLU A 38 -3.06 11.99 1.43
N THR A 39 -3.27 13.02 0.61
CA THR A 39 -4.56 13.71 0.46
C THR A 39 -5.21 13.43 -0.89
N ASP A 40 -4.43 13.05 -1.89
CA ASP A 40 -4.94 12.68 -3.20
C ASP A 40 -5.58 11.28 -3.13
N ARG A 41 -6.90 11.23 -3.28
CA ARG A 41 -7.70 10.01 -3.18
C ARG A 41 -7.20 8.86 -4.07
N PRO A 42 -6.95 9.06 -5.38
CA PRO A 42 -6.47 7.95 -6.22
C PRO A 42 -5.06 7.47 -5.81
N ARG A 43 -4.16 8.37 -5.41
CA ARG A 43 -2.86 7.98 -4.89
C ARG A 43 -2.94 7.25 -3.54
N ARG A 44 -3.80 7.72 -2.63
CA ARG A 44 -4.03 7.08 -1.33
C ARG A 44 -4.58 5.67 -1.50
N PHE A 45 -5.52 5.48 -2.42
CA PHE A 45 -6.03 4.16 -2.78
C PHE A 45 -4.92 3.24 -3.31
N ALA A 46 -4.10 3.73 -4.25
CA ALA A 46 -2.98 2.97 -4.79
C ALA A 46 -2.00 2.55 -3.68
N LEU A 47 -1.62 3.47 -2.77
CA LEU A 47 -0.75 3.15 -1.63
C LEU A 47 -1.35 2.09 -0.70
N TRP A 48 -2.65 2.18 -0.43
CA TRP A 48 -3.34 1.17 0.37
C TRP A 48 -3.32 -0.21 -0.30
N THR A 49 -3.57 -0.29 -1.62
CA THR A 49 -3.49 -1.55 -2.37
C THR A 49 -2.10 -2.15 -2.32
N LEU A 50 -1.04 -1.34 -2.40
CA LEU A 50 0.33 -1.83 -2.23
C LEU A 50 0.56 -2.38 -0.82
N LEU A 51 0.11 -1.67 0.21
CA LEU A 51 0.21 -2.15 1.59
C LEU A 51 -0.57 -3.45 1.81
N TYR A 52 -1.70 -3.64 1.11
CA TYR A 52 -2.49 -4.88 1.18
C TYR A 52 -1.72 -6.06 0.63
N MET A 53 -1.14 -5.92 -0.57
CA MET A 53 -0.28 -6.96 -1.16
C MET A 53 0.94 -7.31 -0.30
N LEU A 54 1.42 -6.35 0.50
CA LEU A 54 2.51 -6.53 1.44
C LEU A 54 2.07 -7.08 2.81
N GLY A 55 0.76 -7.29 3.03
CA GLY A 55 0.20 -7.77 4.29
C GLY A 55 0.21 -6.75 5.44
N ALA A 56 0.28 -5.46 5.12
CA ALA A 56 0.43 -4.36 6.08
C ALA A 56 -0.60 -3.22 5.87
N ALA A 57 -1.66 -3.48 5.12
CA ALA A 57 -2.74 -2.53 4.90
C ALA A 57 -3.48 -2.21 6.21
N PRO A 58 -3.79 -0.93 6.48
CA PRO A 58 -4.76 -0.54 7.50
C PRO A 58 -6.17 -1.05 7.16
N ASP A 59 -7.00 -1.23 8.19
CA ASP A 59 -8.42 -1.55 8.03
C ASP A 59 -9.14 -0.51 7.16
N LEU A 60 -10.14 -0.95 6.39
CA LEU A 60 -10.89 -0.09 5.47
C LEU A 60 -11.53 1.13 6.13
N ASP A 61 -12.06 0.97 7.34
CA ASP A 61 -12.71 2.05 8.08
C ASP A 61 -11.71 3.09 8.60
N VAL A 62 -10.43 2.72 8.72
CA VAL A 62 -9.33 3.65 9.05
C VAL A 62 -8.76 4.27 7.77
N ALA A 63 -8.64 3.46 6.72
CA ALA A 63 -8.03 3.83 5.46
C ALA A 63 -8.88 4.79 4.64
N PHE A 64 -10.21 4.62 4.65
CA PHE A 64 -11.13 5.36 3.80
C PHE A 64 -12.37 5.81 4.58
N GLU A 65 -12.68 7.10 4.52
CA GLU A 65 -13.88 7.68 5.14
C GLU A 65 -15.13 7.41 4.30
N ASP A 66 -15.00 7.43 2.97
CA ASP A 66 -16.08 7.22 2.02
C ASP A 66 -16.42 5.74 1.83
N GLU A 67 -17.71 5.41 1.87
CA GLU A 67 -18.18 4.03 1.64
C GLU A 67 -17.85 3.52 0.23
N ALA A 68 -17.87 4.40 -0.78
CA ALA A 68 -17.53 4.03 -2.15
C ALA A 68 -16.07 3.55 -2.28
N ASP A 69 -15.14 4.18 -1.54
CA ASP A 69 -13.73 3.75 -1.53
C ASP A 69 -13.56 2.43 -0.79
N ARG A 70 -14.28 2.25 0.32
CA ARG A 70 -14.29 0.96 1.05
C ARG A 70 -14.81 -0.17 0.17
N ASN A 71 -15.86 0.07 -0.60
CA ASN A 71 -16.39 -0.94 -1.54
C ASN A 71 -15.39 -1.24 -2.66
N ALA A 72 -14.78 -0.21 -3.28
CA ALA A 72 -13.74 -0.42 -4.29
C ALA A 72 -12.55 -1.19 -3.72
N ALA A 73 -12.17 -0.94 -2.47
CA ALA A 73 -11.10 -1.67 -1.79
C ALA A 73 -11.49 -3.13 -1.50
N ARG A 74 -12.76 -3.41 -1.17
CA ARG A 74 -13.28 -4.79 -1.05
C ARG A 74 -13.20 -5.53 -2.39
N ASP A 75 -13.63 -4.89 -3.46
CA ASP A 75 -13.53 -5.48 -4.81
C ASP A 75 -12.08 -5.86 -5.15
N VAL A 76 -11.11 -5.01 -4.77
CA VAL A 76 -9.68 -5.32 -4.94
C VAL A 76 -9.22 -6.47 -4.06
N MET A 77 -9.64 -6.55 -2.79
CA MET A 77 -9.28 -7.68 -1.91
C MET A 77 -9.81 -8.99 -2.46
N ASP A 78 -11.08 -9.01 -2.86
CA ASP A 78 -11.70 -10.19 -3.47
C ASP A 78 -10.91 -10.63 -4.72
N MET A 79 -10.54 -9.69 -5.60
CA MET A 79 -9.76 -10.01 -6.80
C MET A 79 -8.33 -10.54 -6.54
N LEU A 80 -7.72 -10.19 -5.40
CA LEU A 80 -6.35 -10.60 -5.04
C LEU A 80 -6.30 -11.89 -4.23
N ASP A 81 -7.40 -12.21 -3.54
CA ASP A 81 -7.55 -13.41 -2.70
C ASP A 81 -8.08 -14.62 -3.49
N GLU A 82 -8.55 -14.42 -4.74
CA GLU A 82 -8.91 -15.46 -5.71
C GLU A 82 -7.69 -16.18 -6.32
#